data_AF-A0A067SWV3-F1
#
_entry.id   AF-A0A067SWV3-F1
#
_cell.length_a   1.000
_cell.length_b   1.000
_cell.length_c   1.000
_cell.angle_alpha   90.00
_cell.angle_beta   90.00
_cell.angle_gamma   90.00
#
_symmetry.space_group_name_H-M   'P 1'
#
loop_
_entity.id
_entity.type
_entity.pdbx_description
1 polymer ?
#
loop_
_entity_poly.entity_id
_entity_poly.type
_entity_poly.pdbx_seq_one_letter_code
_entity_poly.pdbx_strand_id
1 'polypeptide(L)'
;MMMGETVELKNEIERLEEVHGRLQRVRQIPRVLLQMKGNEKVGDEFGVVKEIGELVQSAAVQAALSRAQESLKADAGGLGTEHRRLKRKKSKKGETSRRTRSPEGYVAEERKGTTVLPVCSEDAVKMEQLGAWARAYNAAHKNKIRIRGDMVRLAIPDVMTVYMGVGRGEGDRVVVETIRAFGPREQMEGHGQSGYTVYQELSQQMNKMLEMAGQAKLQQAVGLVEAYEDVFVGRCAVCGRVVAGEGHVPGVVRRWTGSGWAGEHIGCSP
;
A
#
# COMPACT_ATOMS: atom_id res chain seq x y z
N MET A 1 41.57 -1.25 36.36
CA MET A 1 40.58 -0.48 35.58
C MET A 1 39.56 -1.34 34.84
N MET A 2 39.87 -2.58 34.42
CA MET A 2 38.91 -3.44 33.68
C MET A 2 37.61 -3.85 34.41
N MET A 3 37.52 -3.73 35.74
CA MET A 3 36.28 -4.05 36.46
C MET A 3 35.17 -3.01 36.26
N GLY A 4 35.50 -1.73 36.01
CA GLY A 4 34.50 -0.67 35.81
C GLY A 4 33.72 -0.86 34.50
N GLU A 5 34.44 -1.10 33.40
CA GLU A 5 33.86 -1.26 32.06
C GLU A 5 32.86 -2.43 31.99
N THR A 6 33.16 -3.54 32.66
CA THR A 6 32.26 -4.71 32.68
C THR A 6 30.94 -4.46 33.42
N VAL A 7 30.93 -3.57 34.41
CA VAL A 7 29.70 -3.20 35.13
C VAL A 7 28.85 -2.25 34.30
N GLU A 8 29.47 -1.30 33.61
CA GLU A 8 28.78 -0.38 32.71
C GLU A 8 28.12 -1.11 31.54
N LEU A 9 28.83 -2.05 30.91
CA LEU A 9 28.30 -2.89 29.83
C LEU A 9 27.10 -3.72 30.27
N LYS A 10 27.13 -4.31 31.48
CA LYS A 10 25.99 -5.08 32.00
C LYS A 10 24.76 -4.20 32.17
N ASN A 11 24.93 -3.01 32.75
CA ASN A 11 23.84 -2.05 32.93
C ASN A 11 23.25 -1.60 31.58
N GLU A 12 24.07 -1.49 30.53
CA GLU A 12 23.60 -1.16 29.18
C GLU A 12 22.80 -2.30 28.56
N ILE A 13 23.27 -3.54 28.69
CA ILE A 13 22.55 -4.73 28.20
C ILE A 13 21.19 -4.84 28.88
N GLU A 14 21.14 -4.72 30.21
CA GLU A 14 19.88 -4.80 30.97
C GLU A 14 18.89 -3.72 30.52
N ARG A 15 19.35 -2.49 30.28
CA ARG A 15 18.50 -1.40 29.75
C ARG A 15 17.96 -1.71 28.36
N LEU A 16 18.81 -2.23 27.47
CA LEU A 16 18.40 -2.58 26.11
C LEU A 16 17.41 -3.77 26.10
N GLU A 17 17.60 -4.75 26.97
CA GLU A 17 16.66 -5.86 27.17
C GLU A 17 15.30 -5.39 27.69
N GLU A 18 15.30 -4.45 28.65
CA GLU A 18 14.07 -3.84 29.17
C GLU A 18 13.30 -3.10 28.05
N VAL A 19 14.00 -2.27 27.27
CA VAL A 19 13.42 -1.56 26.13
C VAL A 19 12.87 -2.54 25.10
N HIS A 20 13.61 -3.61 24.80
CA HIS A 20 13.13 -4.66 23.90
C HIS A 20 11.85 -5.34 24.43
N GLY A 21 11.80 -5.70 25.71
CA GLY A 21 10.61 -6.28 26.34
C GLY A 21 9.39 -5.35 26.29
N ARG A 22 9.60 -4.04 26.49
CA ARG A 22 8.55 -3.02 26.35
C ARG A 22 8.10 -2.85 24.89
N LEU A 23 9.03 -2.83 23.92
CA LEU A 23 8.70 -2.75 22.49
C LEU A 23 7.90 -3.97 22.00
N GLN A 24 8.19 -5.17 22.51
CA GLN A 24 7.40 -6.36 22.19
C GLN A 24 5.94 -6.24 22.67
N ARG A 25 5.70 -5.58 23.79
CA ARG A 25 4.33 -5.27 24.25
C ARG A 25 3.64 -4.28 23.30
N VAL A 26 4.32 -3.22 22.87
CA VAL A 26 3.77 -2.24 21.90
C VAL A 26 3.36 -2.90 20.59
N ARG A 27 4.12 -3.88 20.12
CA ARG A 27 3.78 -4.62 18.90
C ARG A 27 2.47 -5.41 18.99
N GLN A 28 1.99 -5.71 20.21
CA GLN A 28 0.70 -6.37 20.43
C GLN A 28 -0.46 -5.37 20.43
N ILE A 29 -0.21 -4.09 20.73
CA ILE A 29 -1.25 -3.05 20.91
C ILE A 29 -2.14 -2.90 19.66
N PRO A 30 -1.63 -2.88 18.41
CA PRO A 30 -2.50 -2.79 17.24
C PRO A 30 -3.53 -3.92 17.17
N ARG A 31 -3.17 -5.14 17.59
CA ARG A 31 -4.13 -6.26 17.63
C ARG A 31 -5.20 -6.05 18.67
N VAL A 32 -4.83 -5.54 19.85
CA VAL A 32 -5.76 -5.25 20.94
C VAL A 32 -6.72 -4.13 20.52
N LEU A 33 -6.21 -3.03 19.96
CA LEU A 33 -7.02 -1.91 19.49
C LEU A 33 -7.98 -2.32 18.36
N LEU A 34 -7.59 -3.23 17.48
CA LEU A 34 -8.46 -3.76 16.42
C LEU A 34 -9.56 -4.69 16.95
N GLN A 35 -9.40 -5.26 18.14
CA GLN A 35 -10.37 -6.18 18.77
C GLN A 35 -11.28 -5.48 19.78
N MET A 36 -10.91 -4.30 20.28
CA MET A 36 -11.68 -3.56 21.28
C MET A 36 -12.93 -2.92 20.67
N LYS A 37 -14.08 -3.08 21.35
CA LYS A 37 -15.31 -2.34 21.10
C LYS A 37 -15.50 -1.30 22.23
N GLY A 38 -15.41 -0.02 21.91
CA GLY A 38 -15.62 1.09 22.85
C GLY A 38 -14.40 2.01 23.00
N ASN A 39 -14.63 3.26 23.40
CA ASN A 39 -13.60 4.31 23.46
C ASN A 39 -12.82 4.34 24.79
N GLU A 40 -13.29 3.67 25.84
CA GLU A 40 -12.80 3.88 27.21
C GLU A 40 -11.41 3.30 27.49
N LYS A 41 -10.91 2.35 26.68
CA LYS A 41 -9.59 1.70 26.89
C LYS A 41 -8.50 2.13 25.91
N VAL A 42 -8.84 2.98 24.95
CA VAL A 42 -7.87 3.46 23.96
C VAL A 42 -6.85 4.41 24.62
N GLY A 43 -7.29 5.22 25.60
CA GLY A 43 -6.42 6.17 26.30
C GLY A 43 -5.24 5.51 27.02
N ASP A 44 -5.48 4.42 27.75
CA ASP A 44 -4.45 3.72 28.52
C ASP A 44 -3.38 3.11 27.61
N GLU A 45 -3.79 2.47 26.51
CA GLU A 45 -2.85 1.89 25.53
C GLU A 45 -2.00 2.96 24.83
N PHE A 46 -2.59 4.12 24.51
CA PHE A 46 -1.82 5.26 23.98
C PHE A 46 -0.86 5.85 25.02
N GLY A 47 -1.22 5.84 26.30
CA GLY A 47 -0.32 6.20 27.40
C GLY A 47 0.93 5.32 27.42
N VAL A 48 0.76 3.99 27.33
CA VAL A 48 1.87 3.03 27.26
C VAL A 48 2.77 3.28 26.05
N VAL A 49 2.19 3.58 24.88
CA VAL A 49 2.98 3.91 23.68
C VAL A 49 3.81 5.18 23.89
N LYS A 50 3.22 6.21 24.52
CA LYS A 50 3.90 7.48 24.81
C LYS A 50 5.07 7.28 25.77
N GLU A 51 4.87 6.57 26.88
CA GLU A 51 5.92 6.27 27.86
C GLU A 51 7.09 5.52 27.23
N ILE A 52 6.81 4.58 26.32
CA ILE A 52 7.86 3.83 25.61
C ILE A 52 8.57 4.74 24.60
N GLY A 53 7.86 5.65 23.95
CA GLY A 53 8.44 6.70 23.13
C GLY A 53 9.43 7.56 23.92
N GLU A 54 9.05 8.03 25.10
CA GLU A 54 9.91 8.82 25.98
C GLU A 54 11.12 8.01 26.47
N LEU A 55 10.93 6.75 26.85
CA LEU A 55 12.02 5.87 27.26
C LEU A 55 13.04 5.64 26.14
N VAL A 56 12.57 5.36 24.91
CA VAL A 56 13.44 5.18 23.74
C VAL A 56 14.18 6.47 23.41
N GLN A 57 13.55 7.64 23.57
CA GLN A 57 14.19 8.94 23.36
C GLN A 57 15.14 9.36 24.49
N SER A 58 15.13 8.67 25.63
CA SER A 58 16.00 9.01 26.75
C SER A 58 17.48 8.94 26.36
N ALA A 59 18.26 9.90 26.85
CA ALA A 59 19.70 10.01 26.54
C ALA A 59 20.47 8.74 26.92
N ALA A 60 20.08 8.06 28.00
CA ALA A 60 20.71 6.83 28.45
C ALA A 60 20.54 5.68 27.45
N VAL A 61 19.34 5.51 26.90
CA VAL A 61 19.05 4.47 25.89
C VAL A 61 19.71 4.82 24.56
N GLN A 62 19.66 6.09 24.14
CA GLN A 62 20.33 6.54 22.92
C GLN A 62 21.85 6.38 22.98
N ALA A 63 22.47 6.64 24.14
CA ALA A 63 23.89 6.39 24.35
C ALA A 63 24.24 4.89 24.28
N ALA A 64 23.45 4.03 24.93
CA ALA A 64 23.65 2.58 24.86
C ALA A 64 23.47 2.04 23.43
N LEU A 65 22.47 2.51 22.68
CA LEU A 65 22.27 2.15 21.28
C LEU A 65 23.41 2.62 20.37
N SER A 66 23.92 3.84 20.59
CA SER A 66 25.05 4.39 19.83
C SER A 66 26.32 3.57 20.09
N ARG A 67 26.61 3.25 21.35
CA ARG A 67 27.73 2.36 21.72
C ARG A 67 27.59 0.96 21.16
N ALA A 68 26.40 0.37 21.21
CA ALA A 68 26.14 -0.93 20.60
C ALA A 68 26.38 -0.89 19.07
N GLN A 69 26.00 0.21 18.41
CA GLN A 69 26.26 0.40 16.98
C GLN A 69 27.75 0.59 16.67
N GLU A 70 28.48 1.33 17.51
CA GLU A 70 29.92 1.49 17.39
C GLU A 70 30.66 0.16 17.61
N SER A 71 30.27 -0.61 18.63
CA SER A 71 30.78 -1.97 18.87
C SER A 71 30.54 -2.87 17.66
N LEU A 72 29.34 -2.83 17.07
CA LEU A 72 29.01 -3.62 15.89
C LEU A 72 29.83 -3.23 14.66
N LYS A 73 30.19 -1.95 14.51
CA LYS A 73 31.10 -1.47 13.46
C LYS A 73 32.56 -1.85 13.74
N ALA A 74 32.98 -1.83 15.00
CA ALA A 74 34.31 -2.26 15.42
C ALA A 74 34.51 -3.77 15.26
N ASP A 75 33.45 -4.56 15.50
CA ASP A 75 33.38 -6.01 15.31
C ASP A 75 33.18 -6.43 13.85
N ALA A 76 33.48 -5.56 12.87
CA ALA A 76 33.40 -5.84 11.43
C ALA A 76 34.37 -6.94 10.92
N GLY A 77 34.96 -7.75 11.80
CA GLY A 77 35.82 -8.90 11.53
C GLY A 77 35.15 -10.09 10.81
N GLY A 78 34.10 -9.87 10.03
CA GLY A 78 33.61 -10.86 9.06
C GLY A 78 32.78 -12.02 9.62
N LEU A 79 32.48 -12.06 10.92
CA LEU A 79 31.49 -13.00 11.49
C LEU A 79 30.06 -12.47 11.27
N GLY A 80 29.68 -12.34 10.00
CA GLY A 80 28.37 -11.83 9.60
C GLY A 80 27.23 -12.62 10.24
N THR A 81 26.43 -11.95 11.07
CA THR A 81 25.13 -12.44 11.57
C THR A 81 24.09 -12.64 10.45
N GLU A 82 24.43 -12.24 9.21
CA GLU A 82 23.73 -12.50 7.95
C GLU A 82 23.48 -14.00 7.67
N HIS A 83 24.17 -14.94 8.31
CA HIS A 83 24.02 -16.38 8.01
C HIS A 83 22.77 -17.06 8.58
N ARG A 84 21.96 -16.41 9.43
CA ARG A 84 20.84 -17.09 10.12
C ARG A 84 19.48 -17.04 9.40
N ARG A 85 19.38 -16.47 8.19
CA ARG A 85 18.08 -16.38 7.48
C ARG A 85 18.05 -16.91 6.05
N LEU A 86 18.96 -17.82 5.70
CA LEU A 86 18.87 -18.59 4.46
C LEU A 86 18.87 -20.09 4.78
N LYS A 87 17.66 -20.67 4.91
CA LYS A 87 17.28 -22.05 4.56
C LYS A 87 16.03 -22.49 5.32
N ARG A 88 14.86 -22.15 4.77
CA ARG A 88 13.63 -22.91 5.02
C ARG A 88 12.67 -22.85 3.83
N LYS A 89 13.19 -23.21 2.66
CA LYS A 89 12.41 -23.54 1.44
C LYS A 89 13.03 -24.75 0.76
N LYS A 90 12.89 -25.93 1.37
CA LYS A 90 13.08 -27.24 0.69
C LYS A 90 12.48 -28.34 1.56
N SER A 91 11.22 -28.72 1.29
CA SER A 91 10.69 -30.09 1.36
C SER A 91 9.15 -30.07 1.36
N LYS A 92 8.55 -29.85 0.17
CA LYS A 92 7.24 -30.42 -0.17
C LYS A 92 7.15 -30.55 -1.69
N LYS A 93 8.10 -31.31 -2.23
CA LYS A 93 8.04 -31.87 -3.58
C LYS A 93 8.07 -33.38 -3.36
N GLY A 94 6.88 -33.96 -3.34
CA GLY A 94 6.67 -35.37 -3.05
C GLY A 94 5.20 -35.59 -2.79
N GLU A 95 4.57 -36.37 -3.66
CA GLU A 95 3.35 -37.11 -3.37
C GLU A 95 2.01 -36.41 -3.59
N THR A 96 1.63 -36.23 -4.87
CA THR A 96 0.43 -36.88 -5.44
C THR A 96 0.33 -36.63 -6.94
N SER A 97 1.04 -37.46 -7.69
CA SER A 97 0.60 -37.86 -9.02
C SER A 97 -0.68 -38.69 -8.84
N ARG A 98 -1.84 -38.06 -9.02
CA ARG A 98 -3.10 -38.75 -9.35
C ARG A 98 -3.78 -37.98 -10.46
N ARG A 99 -3.77 -38.61 -11.65
CA ARG A 99 -4.54 -38.24 -12.83
C ARG A 99 -5.91 -37.68 -12.43
N THR A 100 -6.13 -36.41 -12.71
CA THR A 100 -7.46 -35.81 -12.77
C THR A 100 -7.58 -35.16 -14.14
N ARG A 101 -8.75 -35.39 -14.74
CA ARG A 101 -9.15 -35.08 -16.12
C ARG A 101 -8.60 -33.73 -16.62
N SER A 102 -8.30 -33.67 -17.91
CA SER A 102 -8.11 -32.41 -18.63
C SER A 102 -9.16 -31.40 -18.18
N PRO A 103 -8.75 -30.19 -17.76
CA PRO A 103 -9.70 -29.14 -17.42
C PRO A 103 -10.62 -28.95 -18.62
N GLU A 104 -11.92 -29.08 -18.42
CA GLU A 104 -12.90 -28.67 -19.42
C GLU A 104 -12.59 -27.22 -19.81
N GLY A 105 -12.68 -26.92 -21.10
CA GLY A 105 -12.36 -25.59 -21.63
C GLY A 105 -13.12 -24.55 -20.83
N TYR A 106 -12.40 -23.64 -20.19
CA TYR A 106 -12.98 -22.59 -19.36
C TYR A 106 -13.99 -21.82 -20.19
N VAL A 107 -15.28 -22.08 -19.96
CA VAL A 107 -16.35 -21.23 -20.47
C VAL A 107 -16.34 -20.02 -19.57
N ALA A 108 -15.84 -18.90 -20.09
CA ALA A 108 -15.88 -17.64 -19.38
C ALA A 108 -17.34 -17.30 -19.14
N GLU A 109 -17.84 -17.55 -17.92
CA GLU A 109 -19.13 -17.03 -17.50
C GLU A 109 -19.09 -15.52 -17.69
N GLU A 110 -20.01 -14.98 -18.48
CA GLU A 110 -20.22 -13.54 -18.62
C GLU A 110 -20.61 -12.99 -17.25
N ARG A 111 -19.59 -12.57 -16.49
CA ARG A 111 -19.79 -11.91 -15.21
C ARG A 111 -20.51 -10.60 -15.52
N LYS A 112 -21.79 -10.53 -15.13
CA LYS A 112 -22.58 -9.29 -15.14
C LYS A 112 -21.83 -8.24 -14.33
N GLY A 113 -21.06 -7.41 -15.03
CA GLY A 113 -20.22 -6.39 -14.44
C GLY A 113 -21.09 -5.29 -13.84
N THR A 114 -21.26 -5.30 -12.53
CA THR A 114 -22.01 -4.25 -11.80
C THR A 114 -21.18 -2.99 -11.54
N THR A 115 -19.91 -2.97 -11.94
CA THR A 115 -19.00 -1.83 -11.78
C THR A 115 -19.00 -0.99 -13.04
N VAL A 116 -19.84 0.04 -13.04
CA VAL A 116 -19.93 1.03 -14.13
C VAL A 116 -19.19 2.28 -13.69
N LEU A 117 -18.27 2.79 -14.52
CA LEU A 117 -17.66 4.09 -14.29
C LEU A 117 -18.75 5.18 -14.31
N PRO A 118 -18.67 6.20 -13.44
CA PRO A 118 -19.64 7.29 -13.45
C PRO A 118 -19.67 7.94 -14.83
N VAL A 119 -20.88 8.29 -15.28
CA VAL A 119 -21.08 9.05 -16.51
C VAL A 119 -20.46 10.44 -16.29
N CYS A 120 -19.38 10.73 -17.02
CA CYS A 120 -18.76 12.04 -16.98
C CYS A 120 -19.46 12.94 -17.99
N SER A 121 -20.22 13.91 -17.47
CA SER A 121 -20.95 14.93 -18.24
C SER A 121 -20.02 15.93 -18.92
N GLU A 122 -18.77 16.01 -18.49
CA GLU A 122 -17.78 16.88 -19.12
C GLU A 122 -17.43 16.41 -20.54
N ASP A 123 -17.16 17.40 -21.38
CA ASP A 123 -16.66 17.18 -22.72
C ASP A 123 -15.31 16.47 -22.66
N ALA A 124 -15.11 15.49 -23.53
CA ALA A 124 -13.86 14.75 -23.59
C ALA A 124 -12.72 15.70 -24.00
N VAL A 125 -11.63 15.69 -23.23
CA VAL A 125 -10.43 16.50 -23.51
C VAL A 125 -9.82 16.05 -24.84
N LYS A 126 -9.52 17.00 -25.73
CA LYS A 126 -8.78 16.72 -26.97
C LYS A 126 -7.28 16.66 -26.72
N MET A 127 -6.53 15.94 -27.55
CA MET A 127 -5.08 15.76 -27.36
C MET A 127 -4.33 17.10 -27.37
N GLU A 128 -4.71 18.04 -28.24
CA GLU A 128 -4.16 19.40 -28.29
C GLU A 128 -4.43 20.22 -27.01
N GLN A 129 -5.51 19.92 -26.30
CA GLN A 129 -5.95 20.65 -25.10
C GLN A 129 -5.42 20.03 -23.81
N LEU A 130 -4.76 18.87 -23.87
CA LEU A 130 -4.31 18.11 -22.70
C LEU A 130 -3.43 18.95 -21.75
N GLY A 131 -2.51 19.75 -22.30
CA GLY A 131 -1.64 20.62 -21.50
C GLY A 131 -2.36 21.80 -20.84
N ALA A 132 -3.41 22.34 -21.48
CA ALA A 132 -4.24 23.39 -20.88
C ALA A 132 -5.13 22.81 -19.77
N TRP A 133 -5.75 21.66 -20.05
CA TRP A 133 -6.57 20.93 -19.10
C TRP A 133 -5.78 20.58 -17.82
N ALA A 134 -4.57 20.03 -17.95
CA ALA A 134 -3.77 19.66 -16.77
C ALA A 134 -3.37 20.87 -15.91
N ARG A 135 -3.15 22.05 -16.51
CA ARG A 135 -2.89 23.29 -15.76
C ARG A 135 -4.13 23.73 -15.00
N ALA A 136 -5.30 23.73 -15.64
CA ALA A 136 -6.57 24.04 -15.00
C ALA A 136 -6.88 23.07 -13.84
N TYR A 137 -6.71 21.77 -14.09
CA TYR A 137 -6.85 20.73 -13.08
C TYR A 137 -5.92 20.98 -11.88
N ASN A 138 -4.63 21.23 -12.13
CA ASN A 138 -3.65 21.50 -11.06
C ASN A 138 -3.93 22.78 -10.27
N ALA A 139 -4.61 23.76 -10.86
CA ALA A 139 -5.03 24.97 -10.14
C ALA A 139 -6.21 24.70 -9.20
N ALA A 140 -7.15 23.84 -9.61
CA ALA A 140 -8.36 23.54 -8.86
C ALA A 140 -8.23 22.39 -7.84
N HIS A 141 -7.31 21.44 -8.06
CA HIS A 141 -7.24 20.20 -7.28
C HIS A 141 -5.98 20.12 -6.40
N LYS A 142 -6.11 19.40 -5.28
CA LYS A 142 -5.00 19.10 -4.36
C LYS A 142 -3.97 18.17 -5.00
N ASN A 143 -4.44 17.09 -5.61
CA ASN A 143 -3.61 16.12 -6.31
C ASN A 143 -3.08 16.72 -7.61
N LYS A 144 -1.80 16.50 -7.90
CA LYS A 144 -1.15 17.15 -9.05
C LYS A 144 -0.90 16.15 -10.17
N ILE A 145 -1.21 16.60 -11.38
CA ILE A 145 -0.96 15.90 -12.64
C ILE A 145 0.27 16.49 -13.34
N ARG A 146 1.13 15.63 -13.87
CA ARG A 146 2.25 15.98 -14.75
C ARG A 146 2.14 15.17 -16.03
N ILE A 147 2.37 15.81 -17.17
CA ILE A 147 2.32 15.17 -18.49
C ILE A 147 3.75 15.05 -19.01
N ARG A 148 4.11 13.88 -19.53
CA ARG A 148 5.38 13.64 -20.22
C ARG A 148 5.13 12.75 -21.43
N GLY A 149 5.07 13.34 -22.62
CA GLY A 149 4.73 12.62 -23.85
C GLY A 149 3.30 12.09 -23.81
N ASP A 150 3.16 10.79 -24.02
CA ASP A 150 1.91 9.99 -23.96
C ASP A 150 1.60 9.46 -22.56
N MET A 151 2.28 9.97 -21.53
CA MET A 151 2.11 9.54 -20.16
C MET A 151 1.60 10.66 -19.26
N VAL A 152 0.53 10.40 -18.54
CA VAL A 152 -0.04 11.28 -17.51
C VAL A 152 0.27 10.68 -16.14
N ARG A 153 1.04 11.41 -15.34
CA ARG A 153 1.37 11.04 -13.96
C ARG A 153 0.49 11.82 -12.98
N LEU A 154 -0.27 11.13 -12.15
CA LEU A 154 -1.03 11.71 -11.04
C LEU A 154 -0.42 11.25 -9.71
N ALA A 155 -0.15 12.19 -8.81
CA ALA A 155 0.40 11.88 -7.48
C ALA A 155 -0.60 12.22 -6.38
N ILE A 156 -0.94 11.22 -5.56
CA ILE A 156 -1.68 11.36 -4.31
C ILE A 156 -0.67 11.29 -3.16
N PRO A 157 -0.39 12.40 -2.46
CA PRO A 157 0.60 12.44 -1.39
C PRO A 157 0.38 11.34 -0.35
N ASP A 158 1.46 10.69 0.08
CA ASP A 158 1.48 9.60 1.07
C ASP A 158 0.65 8.34 0.75
N VAL A 159 -0.04 8.31 -0.40
CA VAL A 159 -0.87 7.18 -0.82
C VAL A 159 -0.27 6.46 -2.02
N MET A 160 -0.17 7.12 -3.18
CA MET A 160 0.32 6.48 -4.39
C MET A 160 0.72 7.49 -5.48
N THR A 161 1.56 7.03 -6.41
CA THR A 161 1.75 7.66 -7.72
C THR A 161 1.15 6.76 -8.79
N VAL A 162 0.31 7.32 -9.65
CA VAL A 162 -0.30 6.61 -10.77
C VAL A 162 0.24 7.14 -12.09
N TYR A 163 0.65 6.24 -12.96
CA TYR A 163 1.01 6.52 -14.35
C TYR A 163 -0.08 5.98 -15.25
N MET A 164 -0.55 6.85 -16.14
CA MET A 164 -1.63 6.56 -17.09
C MET A 164 -1.06 6.72 -18.50
N GLY A 165 -1.08 5.65 -19.29
CA GLY A 165 -0.79 5.74 -20.72
C GLY A 165 -2.00 6.33 -21.44
N VAL A 166 -1.80 7.40 -22.19
CA VAL A 166 -2.86 8.08 -22.93
C VAL A 166 -2.69 7.90 -24.44
N GLY A 167 -3.79 7.57 -25.11
CA GLY A 167 -3.88 7.42 -26.55
C GLY A 167 -4.84 8.43 -27.18
N ARG A 168 -4.98 8.33 -28.50
CA ARG A 168 -5.94 9.12 -29.29
C ARG A 168 -7.14 8.24 -29.64
N GLY A 169 -8.31 8.62 -29.13
CA GLY A 169 -9.59 8.02 -29.48
C GLY A 169 -10.28 8.75 -30.65
N GLU A 170 -11.56 8.47 -30.82
CA GLU A 170 -12.38 9.09 -31.87
C GLU A 170 -12.41 10.62 -31.71
N GLY A 171 -12.24 11.34 -32.83
CA GLY A 171 -12.26 12.80 -32.84
C GLY A 171 -11.10 13.45 -32.07
N ASP A 172 -9.93 12.77 -32.01
CA ASP A 172 -8.72 13.22 -31.30
C ASP A 172 -8.92 13.42 -29.78
N ARG A 173 -9.88 12.69 -29.21
CA ARG A 173 -10.14 12.69 -27.77
C ARG A 173 -9.08 11.90 -27.04
N VAL A 174 -8.65 12.38 -25.88
CA VAL A 174 -7.70 11.66 -25.02
C VAL A 174 -8.41 10.49 -24.36
N VAL A 175 -7.94 9.28 -24.64
CA VAL A 175 -8.39 8.04 -24.00
C VAL A 175 -7.29 7.49 -23.12
N VAL A 176 -7.66 6.87 -21.99
CA VAL A 176 -6.68 6.20 -21.12
C VAL A 176 -6.65 4.72 -21.47
N GLU A 177 -5.48 4.25 -21.87
CA GLU A 177 -5.27 2.87 -22.33
C GLU A 177 -4.78 1.97 -21.20
N THR A 178 -3.90 2.50 -20.33
CA THR A 178 -3.30 1.72 -19.24
C THR A 178 -3.17 2.56 -17.98
N ILE A 179 -3.30 1.92 -16.82
CA ILE A 179 -3.10 2.52 -15.50
C ILE A 179 -2.12 1.66 -14.69
N ARG A 180 -1.15 2.30 -14.04
CA ARG A 180 -0.19 1.64 -13.14
C ARG A 180 -0.01 2.45 -11.88
N ALA A 181 -0.28 1.84 -10.73
CA ALA A 181 -0.13 2.44 -9.42
C ALA A 181 1.15 1.95 -8.73
N PHE A 182 1.79 2.87 -8.01
CA PHE A 182 3.01 2.64 -7.25
C PHE A 182 2.92 3.35 -5.89
N GLY A 183 3.58 2.79 -4.89
CA GLY A 183 3.68 3.41 -3.58
C GLY A 183 4.55 4.67 -3.56
N PRO A 184 4.41 5.53 -2.54
CA PRO A 184 5.08 6.83 -2.50
C PRO A 184 6.61 6.78 -2.52
N ARG A 185 7.20 5.66 -2.10
CA ARG A 185 8.65 5.48 -1.97
C ARG A 185 9.25 4.57 -3.05
N GLU A 186 8.42 4.07 -3.98
CA GLU A 186 8.92 3.23 -5.06
C GLU A 186 9.65 4.07 -6.11
N GLN A 187 10.91 3.74 -6.38
CA GLN A 187 11.74 4.40 -7.40
C GLN A 187 11.67 3.66 -8.75
N MET A 188 10.48 3.21 -9.16
CA MET A 188 10.32 2.59 -10.48
C MET A 188 9.88 3.62 -11.52
N GLU A 189 10.53 3.59 -12.68
CA GLU A 189 10.09 4.34 -13.86
C GLU A 189 8.89 3.64 -14.49
N GLY A 190 7.90 4.41 -14.98
CA GLY A 190 6.50 4.05 -15.24
C GLY A 190 6.17 2.83 -16.11
N HIS A 191 7.15 2.05 -16.54
CA HIS A 191 6.99 0.77 -17.25
C HIS A 191 7.20 -0.48 -16.35
N GLY A 192 7.52 -0.30 -15.08
CA GLY A 192 7.59 -1.39 -14.10
C GLY A 192 6.23 -1.89 -13.60
N GLN A 193 6.25 -2.94 -12.79
CA GLN A 193 5.17 -3.33 -11.87
C GLN A 193 5.61 -3.01 -10.44
N SER A 194 4.69 -2.57 -9.59
CA SER A 194 5.00 -2.29 -8.19
C SER A 194 5.58 -3.53 -7.49
N GLY A 195 6.49 -3.33 -6.55
CA GLY A 195 7.01 -4.38 -5.67
C GLY A 195 6.04 -4.78 -4.54
N TYR A 196 4.94 -4.03 -4.34
CA TYR A 196 3.97 -4.30 -3.29
C TYR A 196 2.64 -4.81 -3.87
N THR A 197 2.15 -5.92 -3.30
CA THR A 197 0.91 -6.59 -3.75
C THR A 197 -0.29 -5.66 -3.79
N VAL A 198 -0.43 -4.74 -2.82
CA VAL A 198 -1.55 -3.78 -2.79
C VAL A 198 -1.61 -2.92 -4.05
N TYR A 199 -0.47 -2.39 -4.54
CA TYR A 199 -0.47 -1.56 -5.74
C TYR A 199 -0.54 -2.38 -7.03
N GLN A 200 -0.06 -3.63 -7.02
CA GLN A 200 -0.31 -4.58 -8.12
C GLN A 200 -1.80 -4.84 -8.28
N GLU A 201 -2.51 -5.12 -7.18
CA GLU A 201 -3.94 -5.35 -7.18
C GLU A 201 -4.73 -4.09 -7.56
N LEU A 202 -4.34 -2.91 -7.04
CA LEU A 202 -4.93 -1.63 -7.44
C LEU A 202 -4.79 -1.40 -8.95
N SER A 203 -3.61 -1.65 -9.52
CA SER A 203 -3.38 -1.52 -10.96
C SER A 203 -4.28 -2.48 -11.74
N GLN A 204 -4.40 -3.74 -11.29
CA GLN A 204 -5.27 -4.72 -11.93
C GLN A 204 -6.76 -4.31 -11.87
N GLN A 205 -7.23 -3.86 -10.71
CA GLN A 205 -8.63 -3.42 -10.55
C GLN A 205 -8.95 -2.20 -11.42
N MET A 206 -8.05 -1.22 -11.47
CA MET A 206 -8.23 -0.03 -12.31
C MET A 206 -8.26 -0.38 -13.81
N ASN A 207 -7.31 -1.18 -14.30
CA ASN A 207 -7.32 -1.60 -15.70
C ASN A 207 -8.55 -2.42 -16.05
N LYS A 208 -9.00 -3.32 -15.16
CA LYS A 208 -10.25 -4.07 -15.37
C LYS A 208 -11.45 -3.15 -15.52
N MET A 209 -11.55 -2.08 -14.72
CA MET A 209 -12.61 -1.07 -14.86
C MET A 209 -12.50 -0.28 -16.17
N LEU A 210 -11.28 0.02 -16.64
CA LEU A 210 -11.07 0.65 -17.94
C LEU A 210 -11.50 -0.26 -19.10
N GLU A 211 -11.10 -1.53 -19.07
CA GLU A 211 -11.46 -2.52 -20.09
C GLU A 211 -12.97 -2.71 -20.17
N MET A 212 -13.64 -2.80 -19.02
CA MET A 212 -15.11 -2.90 -18.96
C MET A 212 -15.81 -1.64 -19.50
N ALA A 213 -15.19 -0.47 -19.40
CA ALA A 213 -15.68 0.76 -19.99
C ALA A 213 -15.33 0.90 -21.49
N GLY A 214 -14.43 0.06 -22.02
CA GLY A 214 -13.92 0.10 -23.39
C GLY A 214 -12.91 1.23 -23.62
N GLN A 215 -13.38 2.48 -23.63
CA GLN A 215 -12.54 3.67 -23.82
C GLN A 215 -12.89 4.71 -22.74
N ALA A 216 -12.18 4.66 -21.62
CA ALA A 216 -12.40 5.63 -20.56
C ALA A 216 -11.84 7.01 -20.95
N LYS A 217 -12.65 8.05 -20.74
CA LYS A 217 -12.18 9.44 -20.82
C LYS A 217 -11.13 9.71 -19.75
N LEU A 218 -10.18 10.59 -20.03
CA LEU A 218 -9.16 11.00 -19.05
C LEU A 218 -9.77 11.44 -17.71
N GLN A 219 -10.86 12.21 -17.74
CA GLN A 219 -11.50 12.69 -16.51
C GLN A 219 -12.11 11.55 -15.68
N GLN A 220 -12.66 10.53 -16.33
CA GLN A 220 -13.21 9.36 -15.63
C GLN A 220 -12.09 8.56 -14.95
N ALA A 221 -10.96 8.36 -15.65
CA ALA A 221 -9.81 7.68 -15.08
C ALA A 221 -9.21 8.47 -13.90
N VAL A 222 -9.11 9.79 -14.00
CA VAL A 222 -8.63 10.65 -12.91
C VAL A 222 -9.58 10.60 -11.71
N GLY A 223 -10.89 10.73 -11.92
CA GLY A 223 -11.87 10.60 -10.85
C GLY A 223 -11.88 9.21 -10.20
N LEU A 224 -11.61 8.16 -10.98
CA LEU A 224 -11.41 6.81 -10.45
C LEU A 224 -10.16 6.72 -9.57
N VAL A 225 -9.03 7.30 -10.00
CA VAL A 225 -7.78 7.31 -9.21
C VAL A 225 -7.97 8.10 -7.92
N GLU A 226 -8.64 9.25 -7.96
CA GLU A 226 -8.94 10.05 -6.77
C GLU A 226 -9.84 9.33 -5.77
N ALA A 227 -10.71 8.43 -6.23
CA ALA A 227 -11.51 7.58 -5.36
C ALA A 227 -10.68 6.68 -4.43
N TYR A 228 -9.38 6.55 -4.68
CA TYR A 228 -8.44 5.80 -3.85
C TYR A 228 -7.65 6.67 -2.85
N GLU A 229 -7.94 7.97 -2.69
CA GLU A 229 -7.26 8.82 -1.70
C GLU A 229 -7.36 8.24 -0.28
N ASP A 230 -8.47 7.56 0.04
CA ASP A 230 -8.72 6.97 1.35
C ASP A 230 -8.34 5.48 1.46
N VAL A 231 -7.65 4.88 0.48
CA VAL A 231 -7.50 3.41 0.40
C VAL A 231 -6.94 2.76 1.68
N PHE A 232 -6.03 3.43 2.39
CA PHE A 232 -5.40 2.88 3.61
C PHE A 232 -6.15 3.19 4.91
N VAL A 233 -7.22 4.00 4.86
CA VAL A 233 -7.98 4.45 6.04
C VAL A 233 -9.48 4.21 5.92
N GLY A 234 -9.98 4.08 4.69
CA GLY A 234 -11.36 3.83 4.34
C GLY A 234 -11.79 2.45 4.79
N ARG A 235 -12.98 2.37 5.40
CA ARG A 235 -13.58 1.09 5.82
C ARG A 235 -14.28 0.46 4.63
N CYS A 236 -14.11 -0.85 4.47
CA CYS A 236 -14.86 -1.62 3.50
C CYS A 236 -16.36 -1.46 3.74
N ALA A 237 -17.12 -1.13 2.69
CA ALA A 237 -18.56 -0.91 2.76
C ALA A 237 -19.36 -2.17 3.15
N VAL A 238 -18.77 -3.36 2.97
CA VAL A 238 -19.42 -4.64 3.26
C VAL A 238 -19.06 -5.16 4.65
N CYS A 239 -17.76 -5.28 4.99
CA CYS A 239 -17.33 -5.86 6.27
C CYS A 239 -17.00 -4.84 7.37
N GLY A 240 -16.97 -3.54 7.04
CA GLY A 240 -16.67 -2.44 7.96
C GLY A 240 -15.20 -2.33 8.41
N ARG A 241 -14.31 -3.20 7.92
CA ARG A 241 -12.87 -3.20 8.28
C ARG A 241 -12.06 -2.40 7.26
N VAL A 242 -10.99 -1.75 7.71
CA VAL A 242 -10.05 -1.06 6.81
C VAL A 242 -9.25 -2.07 5.99
N VAL A 243 -8.72 -3.08 6.67
CA VAL A 243 -7.90 -4.13 6.08
C VAL A 243 -8.64 -5.47 6.16
N ALA A 244 -8.56 -6.27 5.09
CA ALA A 244 -9.10 -7.60 5.05
C ALA A 244 -8.47 -8.48 6.15
N GLY A 245 -9.28 -9.39 6.72
CA GLY A 245 -8.77 -10.34 7.72
C GLY A 245 -7.72 -11.31 7.16
N GLU A 246 -7.79 -11.57 5.86
CA GLU A 246 -6.87 -12.41 5.09
C GLU A 246 -6.08 -11.54 4.10
N GLY A 247 -4.79 -11.82 3.92
CA GLY A 247 -3.92 -11.09 2.98
C GLY A 247 -3.49 -9.68 3.42
N HIS A 248 -4.11 -9.11 4.46
CA HIS A 248 -3.82 -7.77 4.96
C HIS A 248 -3.91 -6.67 3.88
N VAL A 249 -4.82 -6.85 2.92
CA VAL A 249 -5.05 -5.89 1.82
C VAL A 249 -6.19 -4.92 2.18
N PRO A 250 -6.04 -3.61 1.92
CA PRO A 250 -7.12 -2.64 2.07
C PRO A 250 -8.26 -2.84 1.05
N GLY A 251 -9.32 -2.03 1.15
CA GLY A 251 -10.42 -2.04 0.18
C GLY A 251 -9.99 -1.52 -1.20
N VAL A 252 -9.44 -2.39 -2.05
CA VAL A 252 -8.92 -2.04 -3.39
C VAL A 252 -9.97 -2.08 -4.50
N VAL A 253 -11.16 -2.64 -4.26
CA VAL A 253 -12.27 -2.62 -5.21
C VAL A 253 -13.06 -1.34 -5.02
N ARG A 254 -13.35 -0.61 -6.10
CA ARG A 254 -14.22 0.57 -6.06
C ARG A 254 -15.50 0.30 -6.83
N ARG A 255 -16.63 0.52 -6.17
CA ARG A 255 -17.97 0.43 -6.79
C ARG A 255 -18.62 1.81 -6.77
N TRP A 256 -19.13 2.26 -7.90
CA TRP A 256 -19.94 3.47 -7.97
C TRP A 256 -21.37 3.18 -7.49
N THR A 257 -21.86 3.93 -6.50
CA THR A 257 -23.21 3.76 -5.93
C THR A 257 -24.22 4.79 -6.44
N GLY A 258 -23.87 5.56 -7.48
CA GLY A 258 -24.68 6.68 -7.96
C GLY A 258 -24.41 7.99 -7.20
N SER A 259 -24.16 7.90 -5.89
CA SER A 259 -23.84 9.04 -5.03
C SER A 259 -22.35 9.20 -4.73
N GLY A 260 -21.55 8.14 -4.93
CA GLY A 260 -20.13 8.15 -4.63
C GLY A 260 -19.45 6.81 -4.88
N TRP A 261 -18.17 6.75 -4.53
CA TRP A 261 -17.37 5.53 -4.58
C TRP A 261 -17.39 4.80 -3.25
N ALA A 262 -17.80 3.53 -3.26
CA ALA A 262 -17.68 2.62 -2.13
C ALA A 262 -16.41 1.76 -2.29
N GLY A 263 -15.59 1.69 -1.24
CA GLY A 263 -14.40 0.83 -1.17
C GLY A 263 -14.72 -0.56 -0.62
N GLU A 264 -14.21 -1.61 -1.26
CA GLU A 264 -14.46 -3.00 -0.87
C GLU A 264 -13.20 -3.86 -0.98
N HIS A 265 -13.11 -4.89 -0.14
CA HIS A 265 -12.08 -5.92 -0.29
C HIS A 265 -12.44 -6.84 -1.47
N ILE A 266 -11.43 -7.42 -2.13
CA ILE A 266 -11.63 -8.32 -3.29
C ILE A 266 -12.57 -9.50 -2.96
N GLY A 267 -12.49 -10.03 -1.73
CA GLY A 267 -13.35 -11.14 -1.27
C GLY A 267 -14.69 -10.70 -0.66
N CYS A 268 -14.95 -9.40 -0.52
CA CYS A 268 -16.17 -8.87 0.07
C CYS A 268 -17.17 -8.46 -1.01
N SER A 269 -17.43 -9.34 -1.98
CA SER A 269 -18.59 -9.15 -2.85
C SER A 269 -19.87 -9.46 -2.06
N PRO A 270 -20.93 -8.65 -2.23
CA PRO A 270 -22.28 -9.09 -1.87
C PRO A 270 -22.66 -10.37 -2.65
#